data_AF-A0A519SXX0-F1
#
_entry.id   AF-A0A519SXX0-F1
#
_cell.length_a   1.000
_cell.length_b   1.000
_cell.length_c   1.000
_cell.angle_alpha   90.00
_cell.angle_beta   90.00
_cell.angle_gamma   90.00
#
_symmetry.space_group_name_H-M   'P 1'
#
loop_
_entity.id
_entity.type
_entity.pdbx_description
1 polymer ?
#
loop_
_entity_poly.entity_id
_entity_poly.type
_entity_poly.pdbx_seq_one_letter_code
_entity_poly.pdbx_strand_id
1 'polypeptide(L)'
;MPAQSHGEIIRQAVHQRAVNQKQLAQQLGISRSTLYEKYEADKLDLTFIERVGQFIRYDFSAHIPELVPPGALAVVAEPLPTYRTTPDSLEACQARLLLVHEQFAEKVRQYDEL
;
A
#
# COMPACT_ATOMS: atom_id res chain seq x y z
N MET A 1 -11.32 20.97 -18.34
CA MET A 1 -11.88 19.95 -17.45
C MET A 1 -12.17 20.64 -16.12
N PRO A 2 -13.42 20.65 -15.61
CA PRO A 2 -13.67 21.23 -14.29
C PRO A 2 -12.81 20.48 -13.26
N ALA A 3 -12.22 21.21 -12.33
CA ALA A 3 -11.50 20.59 -11.22
C ALA A 3 -12.51 19.78 -10.42
N GLN A 4 -12.33 18.46 -10.37
CA GLN A 4 -13.18 17.59 -9.56
C GLN A 4 -12.91 17.88 -8.08
N SER A 5 -13.97 17.96 -7.28
CA SER A 5 -13.85 18.10 -5.83
C SER A 5 -13.26 16.84 -5.20
N HIS A 6 -12.59 16.97 -4.05
CA HIS A 6 -12.10 15.79 -3.32
C HIS A 6 -13.25 14.84 -2.98
N GLY A 7 -14.41 15.38 -2.60
CA GLY A 7 -15.61 14.60 -2.31
C GLY A 7 -16.11 13.80 -3.51
N GLU A 8 -16.11 14.38 -4.71
CA GLU A 8 -16.56 13.72 -5.93
C GLU A 8 -15.62 12.57 -6.33
N ILE A 9 -14.30 12.78 -6.23
CA ILE A 9 -13.27 11.75 -6.48
C ILE A 9 -13.49 10.55 -5.57
N ILE A 10 -13.72 10.78 -4.28
CA ILE A 10 -13.97 9.70 -3.32
C ILE A 10 -15.28 8.98 -3.62
N ARG A 11 -16.35 9.72 -3.92
CA ARG A 11 -17.65 9.13 -4.29
C ARG A 11 -17.49 8.19 -5.48
N GLN A 12 -16.77 8.61 -6.52
CA GLN A 12 -16.53 7.82 -7.71
C GLN A 12 -15.71 6.56 -7.39
N ALA A 13 -14.63 6.68 -6.61
CA ALA A 13 -13.81 5.54 -6.22
C ALA A 13 -14.58 4.51 -5.38
N VAL A 14 -15.40 4.97 -4.42
CA VAL A 14 -16.27 4.11 -3.60
C VAL A 14 -17.30 3.37 -4.47
N HIS A 15 -17.88 4.06 -5.46
CA HIS A 15 -18.85 3.46 -6.38
C HIS A 15 -18.21 2.40 -7.29
N GLN A 16 -17.04 2.69 -7.87
CA GLN A 16 -16.30 1.76 -8.73
C GLN A 16 -15.88 0.47 -8.02
N ARG A 17 -15.57 0.56 -6.72
CA ARG A 17 -15.16 -0.60 -5.90
C ARG A 17 -16.34 -1.37 -5.30
N ALA A 18 -17.58 -1.00 -5.61
CA ALA A 18 -18.81 -1.61 -5.09
C ALA A 18 -18.84 -1.70 -3.55
N VAL A 19 -18.26 -0.71 -2.87
CA VAL A 19 -18.17 -0.70 -1.40
C VAL A 19 -19.48 -0.20 -0.80
N ASN A 20 -19.96 -0.89 0.23
CA ASN A 20 -21.19 -0.48 0.92
C ASN A 20 -20.95 0.80 1.73
N GLN A 21 -21.60 1.89 1.34
CA GLN A 21 -21.49 3.21 1.99
C GLN A 21 -21.84 3.16 3.49
N LYS A 22 -22.73 2.26 3.91
CA LYS A 22 -23.05 2.06 5.33
C LYS A 22 -21.87 1.50 6.11
N GLN A 23 -21.16 0.53 5.54
CA GLN A 23 -19.97 -0.05 6.15
C GLN A 23 -18.83 0.97 6.20
N LEU A 24 -18.65 1.74 5.12
CA LEU A 24 -17.67 2.82 5.08
C LEU A 24 -17.93 3.86 6.17
N ALA A 25 -19.17 4.34 6.31
CA ALA A 25 -19.53 5.30 7.37
C ALA A 25 -19.26 4.74 8.77
N GLN A 26 -19.60 3.47 9.02
CA GLN A 26 -19.34 2.80 10.30
C GLN A 26 -17.85 2.69 10.61
N GLN A 27 -17.02 2.33 9.62
CA GLN A 27 -15.57 2.19 9.79
C GLN A 27 -14.87 3.53 10.01
N LEU A 28 -15.39 4.59 9.39
CA LEU A 28 -14.93 5.96 9.62
C LEU A 28 -15.44 6.56 10.95
N GLY A 29 -16.36 5.89 11.64
CA GLY A 29 -16.96 6.38 12.89
C GLY A 29 -17.87 7.60 12.70
N ILE A 30 -18.41 7.82 11.50
CA ILE A 30 -19.25 8.98 11.17
C ILE A 30 -20.67 8.55 10.79
N SER A 31 -21.59 9.52 10.82
CA SER A 31 -22.95 9.30 10.33
C SER A 31 -22.99 9.19 8.79
N ARG A 32 -24.01 8.52 8.24
CA ARG A 32 -24.24 8.47 6.79
C ARG A 32 -24.48 9.86 6.20
N SER A 33 -25.18 10.75 6.92
CA SER A 33 -25.40 12.14 6.48
C SER A 33 -24.07 12.86 6.30
N THR A 34 -23.21 12.76 7.31
CA THR A 34 -21.88 13.36 7.27
C THR A 34 -21.03 12.78 6.14
N LEU A 35 -21.13 11.48 5.85
CA LEU A 35 -20.44 10.89 4.70
C LEU A 35 -20.95 11.47 3.37
N TYR A 36 -22.25 11.70 3.23
CA TYR A 36 -22.82 12.33 2.03
C TYR A 36 -22.41 13.80 1.90
N GLU A 37 -22.42 14.56 3.01
CA GLU A 37 -21.94 15.94 3.04
C GLU A 37 -20.45 16.04 2.65
N LYS A 38 -19.64 15.08 3.11
CA LYS A 38 -18.23 14.97 2.73
C LYS A 38 -18.04 14.74 1.23
N TYR A 39 -18.98 14.07 0.55
CA TYR A 39 -18.90 13.89 -0.92
C TYR A 39 -19.17 15.15 -1.72
N GLU A 40 -19.85 16.13 -1.14
CA GLU A 40 -20.10 17.42 -1.80
C GLU A 40 -19.02 18.47 -1.46
N ALA A 41 -18.05 18.11 -0.60
CA ALA A 41 -17.00 19.03 -0.18
C ALA A 41 -15.89 19.17 -1.25
N ASP A 42 -15.57 20.42 -1.59
CA ASP A 42 -14.48 20.74 -2.52
C ASP A 42 -13.12 20.23 -2.04
N LYS A 43 -12.84 20.46 -0.75
CA LYS A 43 -11.63 19.99 -0.08
C LYS A 43 -11.98 19.17 1.15
N LEU A 44 -11.28 18.05 1.27
CA LEU A 44 -11.36 17.15 2.41
C LEU A 44 -10.01 17.06 3.09
N ASP A 45 -10.05 16.80 4.39
CA ASP A 45 -8.86 16.56 5.19
C ASP A 45 -8.10 15.34 4.67
N LEU A 46 -6.78 15.45 4.52
CA LEU A 46 -5.94 14.41 3.92
C LEU A 46 -6.03 13.11 4.71
N THR A 47 -6.07 13.19 6.05
CA THR A 47 -6.18 12.00 6.90
C THR A 47 -7.49 11.24 6.69
N PHE A 48 -8.57 11.96 6.35
CA PHE A 48 -9.85 11.33 5.99
C PHE A 48 -9.73 10.60 4.66
N ILE A 49 -9.10 11.21 3.66
CA ILE A 49 -8.93 10.62 2.33
C ILE A 49 -8.06 9.36 2.42
N GLU A 50 -6.98 9.39 3.19
CA GLU A 50 -6.11 8.24 3.44
C GLU A 50 -6.85 7.08 4.09
N ARG A 51 -7.64 7.35 5.14
CA ARG A 51 -8.45 6.31 5.81
C ARG A 51 -9.46 5.67 4.87
N VAL A 52 -10.12 6.48 4.04
CA VAL A 52 -11.03 5.95 3.02
C VAL A 52 -10.26 5.09 2.03
N GLY A 53 -9.10 5.57 1.54
CA GLY A 53 -8.26 4.87 0.57
C GLY A 53 -7.77 3.53 1.09
N GLN A 54 -7.34 3.47 2.35
CA GLN A 54 -6.95 2.23 3.01
C GLN A 54 -8.11 1.23 3.08
N PHE A 55 -9.32 1.71 3.39
CA PHE A 55 -10.50 0.85 3.49
C PHE A 55 -10.95 0.30 2.13
N ILE A 56 -10.98 1.14 1.09
CA ILE A 56 -11.41 0.72 -0.26
C ILE A 56 -10.25 0.17 -1.12
N ARG A 57 -9.04 0.08 -0.53
CA ARG A 57 -7.78 -0.31 -1.19
C ARG A 57 -7.55 0.46 -2.49
N TYR A 58 -7.71 1.77 -2.41
CA TYR A 58 -7.55 2.69 -3.54
C TYR A 58 -6.54 3.78 -3.18
N ASP A 59 -5.67 4.08 -4.13
CA ASP A 59 -4.70 5.15 -4.01
C ASP A 59 -5.24 6.43 -4.66
N PHE A 60 -5.44 7.46 -3.84
CA PHE A 60 -5.95 8.76 -4.26
C PHE A 60 -4.86 9.72 -4.75
N SER A 61 -3.57 9.39 -4.56
CA SER A 61 -2.44 10.27 -4.92
C SER A 61 -2.40 10.64 -6.40
N ALA A 62 -2.90 9.75 -7.28
CA ALA A 62 -3.00 10.00 -8.72
C ALA A 62 -4.03 11.08 -9.09
N HIS A 63 -5.01 11.33 -8.22
CA HIS A 63 -6.12 12.26 -8.49
C HIS A 63 -6.03 13.52 -7.62
N ILE A 64 -5.38 13.42 -6.46
CA ILE A 64 -5.26 14.50 -5.49
C ILE A 64 -3.77 14.76 -5.26
N PRO A 65 -3.17 15.75 -5.96
CA PRO A 65 -1.74 16.02 -5.87
C PRO A 65 -1.31 16.47 -4.47
N GLU A 66 -2.23 16.96 -3.65
CA GLU A 66 -1.97 17.34 -2.24
C GLU A 66 -1.61 16.13 -1.34
N LEU A 67 -1.95 14.90 -1.74
CA LEU A 67 -1.56 13.66 -1.05
C LEU A 67 -0.12 13.22 -1.35
N VAL A 68 0.51 13.78 -2.39
CA VAL A 68 1.89 13.44 -2.73
C VAL A 68 2.80 14.17 -1.74
N PRO A 69 3.52 13.45 -0.85
CA PRO A 69 4.36 14.11 0.13
C PRO A 69 5.43 14.96 -0.59
N PRO A 70 5.77 16.15 -0.06
CA PRO A 70 6.83 16.99 -0.62
C PRO A 70 8.15 16.22 -0.53
N GLY A 71 8.54 15.59 -1.64
CA GLY A 71 9.65 14.64 -1.71
C GLY A 71 9.37 13.38 -2.55
N ALA A 72 8.11 12.97 -2.74
CA ALA A 72 7.79 11.80 -3.57
C ALA A 72 7.93 12.04 -5.09
N LEU A 73 7.78 13.30 -5.55
CA LEU A 73 8.17 13.68 -6.92
C LEU A 73 9.67 13.97 -7.04
N ALA A 74 10.36 14.07 -5.90
CA ALA A 74 11.81 14.00 -5.81
C ALA A 74 12.26 12.56 -5.54
N VAL A 75 11.59 11.57 -6.13
CA VAL A 75 12.33 10.41 -6.63
C VAL A 75 13.15 10.94 -7.80
N VAL A 76 14.27 11.60 -7.45
CA VAL A 76 15.51 11.37 -8.18
C VAL A 76 15.50 9.87 -8.42
N ALA A 77 15.60 9.44 -9.66
CA ALA A 77 15.96 8.06 -9.94
C ALA A 77 17.25 7.82 -9.16
N GLU A 78 17.14 7.36 -7.91
CA GLU A 78 18.21 6.64 -7.27
C GLU A 78 18.50 5.55 -8.29
N PRO A 79 19.69 5.55 -8.90
CA PRO A 79 20.04 4.42 -9.73
C PRO A 79 19.84 3.23 -8.81
N LEU A 80 18.85 2.39 -9.14
CA LEU A 80 18.70 1.05 -8.57
C LEU A 80 20.14 0.57 -8.39
N PRO A 81 20.62 0.28 -7.17
CA PRO A 81 21.95 -0.27 -7.01
C PRO A 81 21.94 -1.47 -7.92
N THR A 82 22.68 -1.36 -9.03
CA THR A 82 22.86 -2.45 -9.96
C THR A 82 23.64 -3.41 -9.11
N TYR A 83 22.93 -4.36 -8.49
CA TYR A 83 23.56 -5.48 -7.87
C TYR A 83 24.30 -6.14 -9.02
N ARG A 84 25.61 -5.88 -9.10
CA ARG A 84 26.48 -6.68 -9.92
C ARG A 84 26.49 -8.03 -9.23
N THR A 85 25.52 -8.88 -9.55
CA THR A 85 25.66 -10.31 -9.37
C THR A 85 26.80 -10.71 -10.28
N THR A 86 28.02 -10.66 -9.75
CA THR A 86 29.06 -11.49 -10.32
C THR A 86 28.51 -12.93 -10.28
N PRO A 87 28.59 -13.70 -11.37
CA PRO A 87 28.06 -15.06 -11.39
C PRO A 87 28.61 -15.90 -10.22
N ASP A 88 29.84 -15.63 -9.78
CA ASP A 88 30.45 -16.25 -8.60
C ASP A 88 29.73 -15.94 -7.27
N SER A 89 29.08 -14.79 -7.12
CA SER A 89 28.39 -14.40 -5.88
C SER A 89 27.04 -15.09 -5.72
N LEU A 90 26.37 -15.48 -6.81
CA LEU A 90 25.09 -16.17 -6.74
C LEU A 90 25.30 -17.64 -6.37
N GLU A 91 26.21 -18.31 -7.07
CA GLU A 91 26.62 -19.69 -6.78
C GLU A 91 27.15 -19.83 -5.35
N ALA A 92 28.00 -18.90 -4.89
CA ALA A 92 28.50 -18.90 -3.52
C ALA A 92 27.39 -18.65 -2.47
N CYS A 93 26.34 -17.90 -2.82
CA CYS A 93 25.19 -17.70 -1.94
C CYS A 93 24.30 -18.94 -1.89
N GLN A 94 24.05 -19.57 -3.04
CA GLN A 94 23.29 -20.82 -3.15
C GLN A 94 23.98 -21.97 -2.40
N ALA A 95 25.30 -22.12 -2.56
CA ALA A 95 26.08 -23.13 -1.85
C ALA A 95 26.02 -22.96 -0.32
N ARG A 96 26.08 -21.72 0.18
CA ARG A 96 25.93 -21.42 1.61
C ARG A 96 24.53 -21.74 2.12
N LEU A 97 23.49 -21.43 1.34
CA LEU A 97 22.11 -21.75 1.71
C LEU A 97 21.90 -23.26 1.80
N LEU A 98 22.40 -24.02 0.81
CA LEU A 98 22.29 -25.47 0.79
C LEU A 98 22.96 -26.12 2.00
N LEU A 99 24.17 -25.67 2.36
CA LEU A 99 24.90 -26.14 3.54
C LEU A 99 24.11 -25.92 4.84
N VAL A 100 23.51 -24.74 5.01
CA VAL A 100 22.70 -24.43 6.20
C VAL A 100 21.47 -25.34 6.27
N HIS A 101 20.82 -25.61 5.14
CA HIS A 101 19.68 -26.52 5.08
C HIS A 101 20.06 -27.95 5.47
N GLU A 102 21.21 -28.46 5.01
CA GLU A 102 21.72 -29.78 5.36
C GLU A 102 22.00 -29.89 6.86
N GLN A 103 22.70 -28.91 7.43
CA GLN A 103 22.98 -28.86 8.87
C GLN A 103 21.71 -28.82 9.70
N PHE A 104 20.70 -28.06 9.26
CA PHE A 104 19.40 -28.02 9.91
C PHE A 104 18.69 -29.38 9.85
N ALA A 105 18.70 -30.04 8.69
CA ALA A 105 18.09 -31.36 8.50
C ALA A 105 18.78 -32.46 9.33
N GLU A 106 20.10 -32.40 9.50
CA GLU A 106 20.83 -33.28 10.42
C GLU A 106 20.45 -33.00 11.87
N LYS A 107 20.37 -31.73 12.27
CA LYS A 107 19.96 -31.36 13.62
C LYS A 107 18.57 -31.85 13.95
N VAL A 108 17.61 -31.70 13.04
CA VAL A 108 16.24 -32.21 13.22
C VAL A 108 16.24 -33.73 13.42
N ARG A 109 16.98 -34.48 12.59
CA ARG A 109 17.11 -35.94 12.74
C ARG A 109 17.71 -36.34 14.09
N GLN A 110 18.71 -35.61 14.59
CA GLN A 110 19.28 -35.85 15.92
C GLN A 110 18.26 -35.64 17.06
N TYR A 111 17.31 -34.71 16.90
CA TYR A 111 16.23 -34.50 17.87
C TYR A 111 15.13 -35.56 17.76
N ASP A 112 14.87 -36.08 16.56
CA ASP A 112 13.84 -37.12 16.34
C ASP A 112 14.29 -38.52 16.80
N GLU A 113 15.60 -38.75 16.95
CA GLU A 113 16.18 -40.01 17.44
C GLU A 113 16.36 -40.08 18.98
N LEU A 114 15.92 -39.04 19.72
CA LEU A 114 15.97 -38.92 21.18
C LEU A 114 14.57 -39.05 21.81
#